data_AF-A0A8T3M344-F1
#
_entry.id   AF-A0A8T3M344-F1
#
_cell.length_a   1.000
_cell.length_b   1.000
_cell.length_c   1.000
_cell.angle_alpha   90.00
_cell.angle_beta   90.00
_cell.angle_gamma   90.00
#
_symmetry.space_group_name_H-M   'P 1'
#
loop_
_entity.id
_entity.type
_entity.pdbx_description
1 polymer ?
#
loop_
_entity_poly.entity_id
_entity_poly.type
_entity_poly.pdbx_seq_one_letter_code
_entity_poly.pdbx_strand_id
1 'polypeptide(L)'
;LIAFVGLLLLLRFDASRFGTAEYDDERVQGGLRGWFRRSAWYVMGSMLVVAIYLIHPLPITELRQDLGTDRQEAIGLGLLFGVGGTLVAFLLAWYRYRRFRLPPARHYPGAIINCIGTSFIDEALFRGIILGLTLAYDWPVELAIAFQAVLYGLATRLGAPGRSRSMLAIAIGIGLVAGFLTVETAGIGAAFVGHAVTRFAIFMATGHAGQVRPRGYEPEEELGHSLPPEGWEVVVDPDVAPDVPPNPGRLRQVRPG
;
A
#
# COMPACT_ATOMS: atom_id res chain seq x y z
N LEU A 1 -18.46 15.96 13.15
CA LEU A 1 -18.22 14.62 12.55
C LEU A 1 -17.83 14.68 11.08
N ILE A 2 -18.74 15.03 10.16
CA ILE A 2 -18.51 14.98 8.70
C ILE A 2 -17.21 15.69 8.26
N ALA A 3 -16.92 16.88 8.81
CA ALA A 3 -15.69 17.60 8.50
C ALA A 3 -14.41 16.82 8.83
N PHE A 4 -14.38 16.10 9.95
CA PHE A 4 -13.24 15.27 10.35
C PHE A 4 -13.09 14.04 9.45
N VAL A 5 -14.22 13.40 9.08
CA VAL A 5 -14.23 12.29 8.12
C VAL A 5 -13.71 12.75 6.76
N GLY A 6 -14.20 13.88 6.27
CA GLY A 6 -13.74 14.50 5.03
C GLY A 6 -12.25 14.83 5.07
N LEU A 7 -11.76 15.40 6.18
CA LEU A 7 -10.33 15.71 6.35
C LEU A 7 -9.46 14.45 6.39
N LEU A 8 -9.91 13.39 7.08
CA LEU A 8 -9.21 12.10 7.12
C LEU A 8 -9.17 11.44 5.73
N LEU A 9 -10.26 11.54 4.97
CA LEU A 9 -10.33 11.07 3.60
C LEU A 9 -9.38 11.87 2.68
N LEU A 10 -9.38 13.20 2.79
CA LEU A 10 -8.44 14.07 2.06
C LEU A 10 -6.99 13.76 2.42
N LEU A 11 -6.70 13.56 3.70
CA LEU A 11 -5.38 13.16 4.17
C LEU A 11 -4.95 11.84 3.52
N ARG A 12 -5.88 10.90 3.32
CA ARG A 12 -5.61 9.65 2.61
C ARG A 12 -5.32 9.85 1.12
N PHE A 13 -6.08 10.71 0.44
CA PHE A 13 -5.80 11.09 -0.96
C PHE A 13 -4.41 11.72 -1.11
N ASP A 14 -4.01 12.58 -0.17
CA ASP A 14 -2.73 13.30 -0.19
C ASP A 14 -1.55 12.49 0.34
N ALA A 15 -1.77 11.25 0.77
CA ALA A 15 -0.74 10.42 1.39
C ALA A 15 0.51 10.25 0.49
N SER A 16 0.42 10.42 -0.84
CA SER A 16 1.58 10.29 -1.74
C SER A 16 2.55 11.45 -1.55
N ARG A 17 2.03 12.64 -1.22
CA ARG A 17 2.85 13.81 -0.91
C ARG A 17 3.65 13.60 0.38
N PHE A 18 3.13 12.78 1.30
CA PHE A 18 3.79 12.45 2.55
C PHE A 18 4.76 11.27 2.44
N GLY A 19 4.78 10.55 1.33
CA GLY A 19 5.53 9.30 1.18
C GLY A 19 4.87 8.13 1.91
N THR A 20 3.55 8.18 2.10
CA THR A 20 2.76 7.17 2.82
C THR A 20 1.64 6.56 1.97
N ALA A 21 1.21 7.19 0.86
CA ALA A 21 0.04 6.73 0.10
C ALA A 21 0.15 5.30 -0.35
N GLU A 22 1.34 4.97 -0.77
CA GLU A 22 1.76 3.74 -1.38
C GLU A 22 3.28 3.80 -1.28
N TYR A 23 3.87 2.64 -1.28
CA TYR A 23 5.14 2.38 -0.70
C TYR A 23 6.31 2.78 -1.62
N ASP A 24 6.38 4.08 -1.81
CA ASP A 24 7.32 4.80 -2.64
C ASP A 24 8.53 5.13 -1.78
N ASP A 25 9.52 4.24 -1.78
CA ASP A 25 10.77 4.49 -1.07
C ASP A 25 11.97 3.76 -1.68
N GLU A 26 11.99 3.63 -3.00
CA GLU A 26 13.24 3.34 -3.72
C GLU A 26 13.83 4.58 -4.40
N ARG A 27 13.05 5.65 -4.61
CA ARG A 27 13.53 6.83 -5.37
C ARG A 27 14.03 7.99 -4.53
N VAL A 28 13.77 8.04 -3.23
CA VAL A 28 14.26 9.12 -2.37
C VAL A 28 15.00 8.52 -1.18
N GLN A 29 16.33 8.69 -1.14
CA GLN A 29 17.12 8.46 0.06
C GLN A 29 16.55 9.35 1.18
N GLY A 30 15.68 8.78 2.00
CA GLY A 30 14.93 9.50 3.00
C GLY A 30 15.81 9.85 4.19
N GLY A 31 16.50 10.99 4.13
CA GLY A 31 17.07 11.62 5.32
C GLY A 31 15.99 12.02 6.33
N LEU A 32 16.40 12.65 7.45
CA LEU A 32 15.52 13.09 8.54
C LEU A 32 14.21 13.76 8.08
N ARG A 33 14.26 14.60 7.05
CA ARG A 33 13.08 15.29 6.50
C ARG A 33 12.01 14.34 5.93
N GLY A 34 12.43 13.26 5.27
CA GLY A 34 11.51 12.24 4.75
C GLY A 34 10.85 11.42 5.86
N TRP A 35 11.59 11.18 6.95
CA TRP A 35 11.07 10.53 8.16
C TRP A 35 10.02 11.41 8.85
N PHE A 36 10.32 12.68 9.13
CA PHE A 36 9.36 13.61 9.76
C PHE A 36 8.07 13.75 8.97
N ARG A 37 8.16 13.82 7.64
CA ARG A 37 6.98 13.92 6.78
C ARG A 37 6.08 12.70 6.88
N ARG A 38 6.64 11.49 6.91
CA ARG A 38 5.87 10.25 7.09
C ARG A 38 5.25 10.18 8.49
N SER A 39 6.04 10.47 9.51
CA SER A 39 5.58 10.52 10.90
C SER A 39 4.42 11.51 11.07
N ALA A 40 4.48 12.69 10.43
CA ALA A 40 3.40 13.67 10.46
C ALA A 40 2.09 13.11 9.90
N TRP A 41 2.14 12.35 8.80
CA TRP A 41 0.95 11.72 8.24
C TRP A 41 0.34 10.70 9.21
N TYR A 42 1.15 9.83 9.82
CA TYR A 42 0.68 8.86 10.80
C TYR A 42 0.09 9.51 12.05
N VAL A 43 0.76 10.53 12.57
CA VAL A 43 0.29 11.28 13.75
C VAL A 43 -1.02 11.98 13.43
N MET A 44 -1.10 12.73 12.33
CA MET A 44 -2.34 13.42 11.95
C MET A 44 -3.49 12.44 11.68
N GLY A 45 -3.24 11.35 10.95
CA GLY A 45 -4.26 10.35 10.66
C GLY A 45 -4.79 9.70 11.93
N SER A 46 -3.89 9.31 12.84
CA SER A 46 -4.28 8.71 14.13
C SER A 46 -5.03 9.71 15.01
N MET A 47 -4.58 10.98 15.06
CA MET A 47 -5.28 12.04 15.79
C MET A 47 -6.69 12.28 15.26
N LEU A 48 -6.89 12.24 13.93
CA LEU A 48 -8.22 12.38 13.33
C LEU A 48 -9.13 11.19 13.63
N VAL A 49 -8.58 9.96 13.60
CA VAL A 49 -9.31 8.75 14.02
C VAL A 49 -9.76 8.88 15.47
N VAL A 50 -8.87 9.29 16.37
CA VAL A 50 -9.18 9.51 17.80
C VAL A 50 -10.18 10.65 17.98
N ALA A 51 -10.05 11.75 17.24
CA ALA A 51 -11.01 12.86 17.32
C ALA A 51 -12.41 12.42 16.89
N ILE A 52 -12.53 11.60 15.84
CA ILE A 52 -13.80 11.03 15.40
C ILE A 52 -14.36 10.10 16.49
N TYR A 53 -13.53 9.23 17.06
CA TYR A 53 -13.91 8.34 18.17
C TYR A 53 -14.49 9.12 19.36
N LEU A 54 -13.86 10.24 19.74
CA LEU A 54 -14.27 11.04 20.90
C LEU A 54 -15.52 11.89 20.66
N ILE A 55 -15.76 12.33 19.42
CA ILE A 55 -16.88 13.23 19.08
C ILE A 55 -18.14 12.45 18.69
N HIS A 56 -18.00 11.23 18.17
CA HIS A 56 -19.14 10.41 17.78
C HIS A 56 -19.83 9.82 19.01
N PRO A 57 -21.17 9.84 19.11
CA PRO A 57 -21.87 9.33 20.29
C PRO A 57 -21.74 7.81 20.46
N LEU A 58 -21.66 7.07 19.35
CA LEU A 58 -21.65 5.59 19.33
C LEU A 58 -20.47 5.02 18.51
N PRO A 59 -19.20 5.30 18.87
CA PRO A 59 -18.04 4.98 18.03
C PRO A 59 -17.79 3.47 17.92
N ILE A 60 -18.16 2.69 18.94
CA ILE A 60 -17.97 1.25 18.94
C ILE A 60 -19.09 0.56 18.15
N THR A 61 -20.35 0.89 18.46
CA THR A 61 -21.50 0.16 17.90
C THR A 61 -21.86 0.60 16.48
N GLU A 62 -21.75 1.90 16.17
CA GLU A 62 -22.06 2.42 14.83
C GLU A 62 -20.82 2.48 13.95
N LEU A 63 -19.71 3.05 14.43
CA LEU A 63 -18.48 3.19 13.63
C LEU A 63 -17.56 1.97 13.66
N ARG A 64 -17.92 0.90 14.38
CA ARG A 64 -17.14 -0.35 14.46
C ARG A 64 -15.67 -0.13 14.87
N GLN A 65 -15.37 0.94 15.61
CA GLN A 65 -14.01 1.29 16.05
C GLN A 65 -13.57 0.48 17.29
N ASP A 66 -13.71 -0.83 17.19
CA ASP A 66 -13.24 -1.81 18.18
C ASP A 66 -12.54 -2.97 17.45
N LEU A 67 -11.89 -3.86 18.19
CA LEU A 67 -11.26 -5.06 17.64
C LEU A 67 -12.29 -6.10 17.18
N GLY A 68 -13.50 -6.03 17.73
CA GLY A 68 -14.59 -6.98 17.51
C GLY A 68 -15.14 -7.47 18.85
N THR A 69 -16.35 -8.03 18.82
CA THR A 69 -17.03 -8.55 20.02
C THR A 69 -16.26 -9.69 20.68
N ASP A 70 -15.73 -10.61 19.88
CA ASP A 70 -14.77 -11.63 20.29
C ASP A 70 -13.38 -11.32 19.70
N ARG A 71 -12.44 -10.99 20.59
CA ARG A 71 -11.06 -10.65 20.20
C ARG A 71 -10.28 -11.85 19.68
N GLN A 72 -10.51 -13.05 20.21
CA GLN A 72 -9.79 -14.25 19.77
C GLN A 72 -10.25 -14.64 18.37
N GLU A 73 -11.56 -14.58 18.12
CA GLU A 73 -12.13 -14.80 16.80
C GLU A 73 -11.62 -13.75 15.81
N ALA A 74 -11.66 -12.46 16.15
CA ALA A 74 -11.20 -11.39 15.27
C ALA A 74 -9.71 -11.54 14.91
N ILE A 75 -8.85 -11.85 15.88
CA ILE A 75 -7.43 -12.10 15.63
C ILE A 75 -7.25 -13.36 14.75
N GLY A 76 -7.98 -14.44 15.04
CA GLY A 76 -7.91 -15.69 14.28
C GLY A 76 -8.32 -15.51 12.82
N LEU A 77 -9.45 -14.85 12.57
CA LEU A 77 -9.92 -14.50 11.23
C LEU A 77 -8.97 -13.53 10.52
N GLY A 78 -8.43 -12.54 11.23
CA GLY A 78 -7.45 -11.62 10.69
C GLY A 78 -6.15 -12.30 10.26
N LEU A 79 -5.66 -13.27 11.04
CA LEU A 79 -4.50 -14.08 10.67
C LEU A 79 -4.80 -14.99 9.48
N LEU A 80 -5.97 -15.65 9.45
CA LEU A 80 -6.39 -16.48 8.33
C LEU A 80 -6.49 -15.66 7.03
N PHE A 81 -7.10 -14.47 7.12
CA PHE A 81 -7.14 -13.50 6.03
C PHE A 81 -5.73 -13.07 5.59
N GLY A 82 -4.85 -12.80 6.54
CA GLY A 82 -3.44 -12.48 6.29
C GLY A 82 -2.67 -13.61 5.59
N VAL A 83 -2.93 -14.88 5.93
CA VAL A 83 -2.38 -16.05 5.22
C VAL A 83 -2.87 -16.07 3.78
N GLY A 84 -4.18 -15.88 3.55
CA GLY A 84 -4.76 -15.79 2.21
C GLY A 84 -4.12 -14.67 1.38
N GLY A 85 -3.99 -13.48 1.94
CA GLY A 85 -3.33 -12.36 1.29
C GLY A 85 -1.83 -12.58 1.05
N THR A 86 -1.15 -13.28 1.95
CA THR A 86 0.25 -13.71 1.75
C THR A 86 0.36 -14.65 0.55
N LEU A 87 -0.50 -15.66 0.44
CA LEU A 87 -0.51 -16.55 -0.72
C LEU A 87 -0.75 -15.77 -2.02
N VAL A 88 -1.71 -14.85 -2.04
CA VAL A 88 -1.98 -13.99 -3.20
C VAL A 88 -0.75 -13.14 -3.56
N ALA A 89 -0.07 -12.56 -2.58
CA ALA A 89 1.13 -11.74 -2.80
C ALA A 89 2.27 -12.55 -3.43
N PHE A 90 2.56 -13.74 -2.92
CA PHE A 90 3.59 -14.62 -3.44
C PHE A 90 3.23 -15.18 -4.81
N LEU A 91 1.97 -15.59 -5.03
CA LEU A 91 1.50 -16.04 -6.34
C LEU A 91 1.59 -14.94 -7.39
N LEU A 92 1.22 -13.70 -7.05
CA LEU A 92 1.38 -12.55 -7.93
C LEU A 92 2.85 -12.32 -8.28
N ALA A 93 3.74 -12.32 -7.28
CA ALA A 93 5.17 -12.14 -7.49
C ALA A 93 5.75 -13.23 -8.38
N TRP A 94 5.38 -14.49 -8.13
CA TRP A 94 5.81 -15.62 -8.95
C TRP A 94 5.29 -15.53 -10.39
N TYR A 95 4.00 -15.28 -10.56
CA TYR A 95 3.36 -15.15 -11.87
C TYR A 95 3.98 -14.00 -12.69
N ARG A 96 4.30 -12.88 -12.03
CA ARG A 96 4.80 -11.67 -12.69
C ARG A 96 6.30 -11.71 -12.96
N TYR A 97 7.09 -12.09 -11.97
CA TYR A 97 8.54 -11.94 -11.98
C TYR A 97 9.28 -13.28 -12.14
N ARG A 98 8.60 -14.42 -11.99
CA ARG A 98 9.21 -15.76 -11.92
C ARG A 98 10.28 -15.92 -10.82
N ARG A 99 10.36 -14.96 -9.90
CA ARG A 99 11.26 -14.91 -8.75
C ARG A 99 10.68 -14.03 -7.65
N PHE A 100 11.10 -14.26 -6.41
CA PHE A 100 10.80 -13.36 -5.30
C PHE A 100 11.92 -12.32 -5.18
N ARG A 101 11.55 -11.06 -4.90
CA ARG A 101 12.50 -9.96 -4.75
C ARG A 101 12.58 -9.58 -3.27
N LEU A 102 13.27 -10.41 -2.46
CA LEU A 102 13.36 -10.14 -1.03
C LEU A 102 14.19 -8.86 -0.77
N PRO A 103 13.65 -7.86 -0.04
CA PRO A 103 14.39 -6.66 0.33
C PRO A 103 15.61 -6.96 1.23
N PRO A 104 16.63 -6.09 1.27
CA PRO A 104 17.68 -6.16 2.28
C PRO A 104 17.12 -5.97 3.70
N ALA A 105 17.68 -6.70 4.70
CA ALA A 105 17.19 -6.74 6.08
C ALA A 105 16.97 -5.36 6.74
N ARG A 106 17.79 -4.36 6.39
CA ARG A 106 17.67 -2.98 6.90
C ARG A 106 16.34 -2.30 6.60
N HIS A 107 15.60 -2.75 5.59
CA HIS A 107 14.32 -2.15 5.19
C HIS A 107 13.11 -2.67 5.98
N TYR A 108 13.27 -3.78 6.71
CA TYR A 108 12.16 -4.46 7.40
C TYR A 108 11.53 -3.62 8.53
N PRO A 109 12.30 -2.99 9.45
CA PRO A 109 11.69 -2.24 10.55
C PRO A 109 10.80 -1.09 10.05
N GLY A 110 11.29 -0.32 9.07
CA GLY A 110 10.52 0.76 8.46
C GLY A 110 9.28 0.25 7.73
N ALA A 111 9.41 -0.87 7.01
CA ALA A 111 8.28 -1.49 6.31
C ALA A 111 7.20 -1.98 7.28
N ILE A 112 7.57 -2.59 8.41
CA ILE A 112 6.62 -3.04 9.44
C ILE A 112 5.83 -1.87 10.00
N ILE A 113 6.52 -0.81 10.44
CA ILE A 113 5.87 0.41 10.97
C ILE A 113 4.93 1.02 9.93
N ASN A 114 5.38 1.09 8.67
CA ASN A 114 4.57 1.60 7.58
C ASN A 114 3.33 0.73 7.31
N CYS A 115 3.48 -0.59 7.31
CA CYS A 115 2.36 -1.50 7.08
C CYS A 115 1.30 -1.38 8.19
N ILE A 116 1.75 -1.34 9.45
CA ILE A 116 0.87 -1.17 10.62
C ILE A 116 0.20 0.20 10.59
N GLY A 117 0.95 1.28 10.42
CA GLY A 117 0.41 2.64 10.42
C GLY A 117 -0.59 2.89 9.29
N THR A 118 -0.28 2.44 8.08
CA THR A 118 -1.21 2.60 6.94
C THR A 118 -2.45 1.73 7.13
N SER A 119 -2.30 0.46 7.50
CA SER A 119 -3.45 -0.43 7.69
C SER A 119 -4.35 0.06 8.83
N PHE A 120 -3.80 0.60 9.92
CA PHE A 120 -4.60 1.17 11.00
C PHE A 120 -5.48 2.32 10.50
N ILE A 121 -4.89 3.30 9.82
CA ILE A 121 -5.62 4.46 9.30
C ILE A 121 -6.63 4.04 8.22
N ASP A 122 -6.24 3.15 7.32
CA ASP A 122 -7.10 2.66 6.24
C ASP A 122 -8.30 1.87 6.80
N GLU A 123 -8.09 0.94 7.73
CA GLU A 123 -9.19 0.17 8.30
C GLU A 123 -10.07 1.01 9.21
N ALA A 124 -9.51 1.91 10.02
CA ALA A 124 -10.31 2.84 10.82
C ALA A 124 -11.18 3.76 9.96
N LEU A 125 -10.64 4.27 8.85
CA LEU A 125 -11.37 5.15 7.93
C LEU A 125 -12.42 4.39 7.11
N PHE A 126 -12.04 3.34 6.40
CA PHE A 126 -12.92 2.71 5.41
C PHE A 126 -13.83 1.65 6.02
N ARG A 127 -13.30 0.79 6.89
CA ARG A 127 -14.05 -0.34 7.49
C ARG A 127 -14.70 0.05 8.80
N GLY A 128 -14.11 0.97 9.54
CA GLY A 128 -14.75 1.58 10.70
C GLY A 128 -15.72 2.67 10.28
N ILE A 129 -15.19 3.87 10.04
CA ILE A 129 -15.98 5.09 9.93
C ILE A 129 -16.92 5.08 8.72
N ILE A 130 -16.42 4.86 7.50
CA ILE A 130 -17.24 4.97 6.28
C ILE A 130 -18.27 3.85 6.23
N LEU A 131 -17.84 2.60 6.37
CA LEU A 131 -18.74 1.43 6.40
C LEU A 131 -19.76 1.57 7.54
N GLY A 132 -19.31 1.86 8.75
CA GLY A 132 -20.17 2.04 9.92
C GLY A 132 -21.21 3.14 9.73
N LEU A 133 -20.82 4.30 9.21
CA LEU A 133 -21.77 5.38 8.87
C LEU A 133 -22.78 4.94 7.81
N THR A 134 -22.35 4.28 6.73
CA THR A 134 -23.29 3.82 5.71
C THR A 134 -24.31 2.82 6.25
N LEU A 135 -23.88 1.90 7.12
CA LEU A 135 -24.77 0.94 7.79
C LEU A 135 -25.72 1.64 8.78
N ALA A 136 -25.24 2.65 9.51
CA ALA A 136 -26.08 3.46 10.41
C ALA A 136 -27.14 4.30 9.65
N TYR A 137 -26.91 4.57 8.37
CA TYR A 137 -27.88 5.18 7.45
C TYR A 137 -28.75 4.15 6.70
N ASP A 138 -28.85 2.92 7.22
CA ASP A 138 -29.67 1.82 6.68
C ASP A 138 -29.32 1.43 5.23
N TRP A 139 -28.07 1.60 4.81
CA TRP A 139 -27.64 1.04 3.53
C TRP A 139 -27.62 -0.49 3.60
N PRO A 140 -28.00 -1.20 2.51
CA PRO A 140 -27.79 -2.63 2.42
C PRO A 140 -26.31 -2.99 2.66
N VAL A 141 -26.07 -4.07 3.40
CA VAL A 141 -24.72 -4.49 3.84
C VAL A 141 -23.79 -4.65 2.64
N GLU A 142 -24.27 -5.30 1.58
CA GLU A 142 -23.53 -5.57 0.36
C GLU A 142 -23.15 -4.27 -0.36
N LEU A 143 -24.07 -3.30 -0.39
CA LEU A 143 -23.84 -1.99 -0.99
C LEU A 143 -22.81 -1.19 -0.19
N ALA A 144 -22.92 -1.20 1.14
CA ALA A 144 -21.98 -0.51 2.03
C ALA A 144 -20.56 -1.08 1.89
N ILE A 145 -20.41 -2.41 1.85
CA ILE A 145 -19.14 -3.09 1.63
C ILE A 145 -18.56 -2.77 0.24
N ALA A 146 -19.39 -2.81 -0.81
CA ALA A 146 -18.94 -2.49 -2.17
C ALA A 146 -18.51 -1.01 -2.28
N PHE A 147 -19.30 -0.09 -1.72
CA PHE A 147 -19.03 1.34 -1.74
C PHE A 147 -17.69 1.68 -1.08
N GLN A 148 -17.45 1.19 0.15
CA GLN A 148 -16.19 1.46 0.83
C GLN A 148 -14.99 0.86 0.09
N ALA A 149 -15.14 -0.32 -0.54
CA ALA A 149 -14.05 -0.96 -1.27
C ALA A 149 -13.67 -0.17 -2.53
N VAL A 150 -14.66 0.36 -3.25
CA VAL A 150 -14.44 1.26 -4.39
C VAL A 150 -13.81 2.57 -3.92
N LEU A 151 -14.34 3.17 -2.86
CA LEU A 151 -13.83 4.42 -2.32
C LEU A 151 -12.38 4.27 -1.82
N TYR A 152 -12.03 3.13 -1.22
CA TYR A 152 -10.67 2.75 -0.85
C TYR A 152 -9.76 2.72 -2.10
N GLY A 153 -10.15 1.97 -3.14
CA GLY A 153 -9.37 1.88 -4.38
C GLY A 153 -9.18 3.22 -5.09
N LEU A 154 -10.17 4.12 -4.99
CA LEU A 154 -10.05 5.51 -5.46
C LEU A 154 -9.10 6.34 -4.60
N ALA A 155 -9.22 6.25 -3.28
CA ALA A 155 -8.39 6.98 -2.32
C ALA A 155 -6.92 6.57 -2.36
N THR A 156 -6.62 5.30 -2.68
CA THR A 156 -5.25 4.85 -2.91
C THR A 156 -4.72 5.25 -4.29
N ARG A 157 -5.60 5.68 -5.21
CA ARG A 157 -5.26 6.05 -6.60
C ARG A 157 -4.67 4.88 -7.40
N LEU A 158 -4.99 3.64 -7.04
CA LEU A 158 -4.52 2.44 -7.75
C LEU A 158 -5.06 2.34 -9.19
N GLY A 159 -6.14 3.06 -9.51
CA GLY A 159 -6.69 3.17 -10.87
C GLY A 159 -6.06 4.24 -11.76
N ALA A 160 -5.11 5.05 -11.25
CA ALA A 160 -4.49 6.11 -12.03
C ALA A 160 -3.61 5.58 -13.18
N PRO A 161 -3.41 6.35 -14.27
CA PRO A 161 -2.48 5.97 -15.34
C PRO A 161 -1.08 5.65 -14.80
N GLY A 162 -0.47 4.56 -15.29
CA GLY A 162 0.84 4.09 -14.82
C GLY A 162 0.79 3.20 -13.58
N ARG A 163 -0.40 2.83 -13.08
CA ARG A 163 -0.58 1.89 -11.96
C ARG A 163 -0.88 0.46 -12.41
N SER A 164 -0.53 -0.51 -11.56
CA SER A 164 -0.78 -1.93 -11.82
C SER A 164 -2.24 -2.29 -11.62
N ARG A 165 -2.92 -2.71 -12.70
CA ARG A 165 -4.30 -3.21 -12.65
C ARG A 165 -4.47 -4.41 -11.71
N SER A 166 -3.45 -5.27 -11.61
CA SER A 166 -3.45 -6.40 -10.67
C SER A 166 -3.49 -5.93 -9.22
N MET A 167 -2.78 -4.85 -8.89
CA MET A 167 -2.80 -4.28 -7.55
C MET A 167 -4.15 -3.63 -7.23
N LEU A 168 -4.79 -2.98 -8.21
CA LEU A 168 -6.16 -2.49 -8.05
C LEU A 168 -7.15 -3.64 -7.76
N ALA A 169 -7.07 -4.73 -8.54
CA ALA A 169 -7.94 -5.89 -8.34
C ALA A 169 -7.73 -6.52 -6.94
N ILE A 170 -6.48 -6.67 -6.51
CA ILE A 170 -6.15 -7.18 -5.18
C ILE A 170 -6.66 -6.23 -4.09
N ALA A 171 -6.47 -4.92 -4.25
CA ALA A 171 -6.95 -3.93 -3.29
C ALA A 171 -8.47 -3.91 -3.16
N ILE A 172 -9.21 -4.07 -4.26
CA ILE A 172 -10.67 -4.22 -4.22
C ILE A 172 -11.05 -5.53 -3.55
N GLY A 173 -10.40 -6.65 -3.88
CA GLY A 173 -10.66 -7.96 -3.24
C GLY A 173 -10.43 -7.94 -1.73
N ILE A 174 -9.29 -7.41 -1.28
CA ILE A 174 -8.99 -7.14 0.13
C ILE A 174 -10.02 -6.17 0.72
N GLY A 175 -10.38 -5.13 -0.04
CA GLY A 175 -11.51 -4.22 0.16
C GLY A 175 -12.75 -4.91 0.70
N LEU A 176 -13.26 -5.83 -0.13
CA LEU A 176 -14.49 -6.57 0.08
C LEU A 176 -14.38 -7.55 1.25
N VAL A 177 -13.31 -8.36 1.31
CA VAL A 177 -13.11 -9.35 2.38
C VAL A 177 -12.98 -8.67 3.74
N ALA A 178 -12.19 -7.60 3.83
CA ALA A 178 -12.05 -6.85 5.06
C ALA A 178 -13.38 -6.17 5.48
N GLY A 179 -14.15 -5.65 4.52
CA GLY A 179 -15.49 -5.11 4.79
C GLY A 179 -16.43 -6.16 5.37
N PHE A 180 -16.49 -7.34 4.75
CA PHE A 180 -17.25 -8.49 5.26
C PHE A 180 -16.81 -8.87 6.69
N LEU A 181 -15.50 -9.07 6.91
CA LEU A 181 -14.97 -9.42 8.23
C LEU A 181 -15.30 -8.37 9.30
N THR A 182 -15.38 -7.09 8.93
CA THR A 182 -15.71 -6.02 9.88
C THR A 182 -17.18 -6.07 10.32
N VAL A 183 -18.06 -6.42 9.39
CA VAL A 183 -19.48 -6.64 9.69
C VAL A 183 -19.66 -7.85 10.59
N GLU A 184 -19.04 -8.98 10.21
CA GLU A 184 -19.13 -10.25 10.95
C GLU A 184 -18.59 -10.14 12.38
N THR A 185 -17.40 -9.55 12.54
CA THR A 185 -16.76 -9.45 13.87
C THR A 185 -17.22 -8.23 14.67
N ALA A 186 -18.05 -7.37 14.07
CA ALA A 186 -18.46 -6.09 14.63
C ALA A 186 -17.31 -5.13 14.99
N GLY A 187 -16.16 -5.26 14.34
CA GLY A 187 -14.99 -4.43 14.60
C GLY A 187 -13.94 -4.52 13.49
N ILE A 188 -13.02 -3.57 13.47
CA ILE A 188 -11.97 -3.50 12.44
C ILE A 188 -10.80 -4.46 12.70
N GLY A 189 -10.76 -5.18 13.83
CA GLY A 189 -9.58 -5.94 14.26
C GLY A 189 -9.12 -7.01 13.26
N ALA A 190 -10.05 -7.83 12.76
CA ALA A 190 -9.75 -8.85 11.76
C ALA A 190 -9.24 -8.23 10.44
N ALA A 191 -9.93 -7.20 9.97
CA ALA A 191 -9.55 -6.45 8.78
C ALA A 191 -8.16 -5.82 8.90
N PHE A 192 -7.87 -5.21 10.06
CA PHE A 192 -6.60 -4.56 10.36
C PHE A 192 -5.42 -5.53 10.34
N VAL A 193 -5.53 -6.65 11.07
CA VAL A 193 -4.48 -7.67 11.13
C VAL A 193 -4.22 -8.24 9.74
N GLY A 194 -5.27 -8.67 9.04
CA GLY A 194 -5.11 -9.29 7.73
C GLY A 194 -4.61 -8.32 6.67
N HIS A 195 -5.05 -7.05 6.70
CA HIS A 195 -4.51 -6.01 5.83
C HIS A 195 -3.03 -5.76 6.15
N ALA A 196 -2.64 -5.56 7.41
CA ALA A 196 -1.24 -5.34 7.79
C ALA A 196 -0.31 -6.48 7.31
N VAL A 197 -0.72 -7.74 7.54
CA VAL A 197 0.03 -8.93 7.11
C VAL A 197 0.13 -9.00 5.59
N THR A 198 -0.98 -8.80 4.87
CA THR A 198 -1.00 -8.84 3.40
C THR A 198 -0.13 -7.74 2.80
N ARG A 199 -0.23 -6.54 3.38
CA ARG A 199 0.56 -5.36 3.01
C ARG A 199 2.06 -5.66 3.13
N PHE A 200 2.45 -6.28 4.25
CA PHE A 200 3.83 -6.70 4.49
C PHE A 200 4.27 -7.86 3.57
N ALA A 201 3.41 -8.83 3.29
CA ALA A 201 3.70 -9.92 2.38
C ALA A 201 3.94 -9.45 0.94
N ILE A 202 3.20 -8.45 0.46
CA ILE A 202 3.42 -7.82 -0.84
C ILE A 202 4.81 -7.17 -0.89
N PHE A 203 5.20 -6.46 0.17
CA PHE A 203 6.56 -5.91 0.29
C PHE A 203 7.63 -7.00 0.20
N MET A 204 7.49 -8.07 0.98
CA MET A 204 8.45 -9.17 0.96
C MET A 204 8.53 -9.85 -0.42
N ALA A 205 7.39 -10.17 -1.02
CA ALA A 205 7.35 -10.96 -2.25
C ALA A 205 7.85 -10.17 -3.47
N THR A 206 7.54 -8.86 -3.52
CA THR A 206 7.78 -8.03 -4.71
C THR A 206 8.98 -7.10 -4.58
N GLY A 207 9.57 -6.95 -3.40
CA GLY A 207 10.72 -6.07 -3.13
C GLY A 207 10.37 -4.60 -3.08
N HIS A 208 9.39 -4.23 -3.88
CA HIS A 208 8.68 -2.97 -3.79
C HIS A 208 7.77 -3.06 -2.62
N ALA A 209 7.78 -2.03 -1.80
CA ALA A 209 6.86 -2.02 -0.69
C ALA A 209 5.40 -2.06 -1.16
N GLY A 210 5.04 -1.88 -2.43
CA GLY A 210 3.73 -2.29 -2.97
C GLY A 210 3.29 -1.48 -4.17
N GLN A 211 4.25 -0.82 -4.82
CA GLN A 211 4.12 -0.37 -6.18
C GLN A 211 4.84 -1.35 -7.09
N VAL A 212 4.14 -2.44 -7.37
CA VAL A 212 4.45 -3.28 -8.52
C VAL A 212 4.29 -2.38 -9.76
N ARG A 213 5.41 -1.95 -10.36
CA ARG A 213 5.35 -1.09 -11.56
C ARG A 213 4.71 -1.85 -12.71
N PRO A 214 4.00 -1.19 -13.65
CA PRO A 214 3.54 -1.85 -14.87
C PRO A 214 4.67 -2.63 -15.54
N ARG A 215 4.33 -3.75 -16.18
CA ARG A 215 5.32 -4.57 -16.89
C ARG A 215 6.03 -3.73 -17.95
N GLY A 216 7.35 -3.80 -18.04
CA GLY A 216 8.19 -2.98 -18.92
C GLY A 216 8.74 -1.70 -18.29
N TYR A 217 8.34 -1.35 -17.06
CA TYR A 217 8.74 -0.11 -16.37
C TYR A 217 9.55 -0.38 -15.09
N GLU A 218 9.96 -1.63 -14.87
CA GLU A 218 10.84 -1.99 -13.77
C GLU A 218 12.23 -1.37 -13.99
N PRO A 219 12.94 -0.87 -12.96
CA PRO A 219 14.26 -0.24 -13.13
C PRO A 219 15.26 -1.13 -13.88
N GLU A 220 15.20 -2.45 -13.65
CA GLU A 220 16.04 -3.45 -14.31
C GLU A 220 15.67 -3.64 -15.79
N GLU A 221 14.38 -3.52 -16.13
CA GLU A 221 13.89 -3.61 -17.52
C GLU A 221 14.21 -2.30 -18.27
N GLU A 222 14.02 -1.14 -17.63
CA GLU A 222 14.45 0.18 -18.12
C GLU A 222 15.98 0.24 -18.30
N LEU A 223 16.76 -0.32 -17.36
CA LEU A 223 18.20 -0.48 -17.52
C LEU A 223 18.54 -1.41 -18.69
N GLY A 224 17.84 -2.54 -18.82
CA GLY A 224 18.03 -3.47 -19.94
C GLY A 224 17.77 -2.84 -21.31
N HIS A 225 16.91 -1.82 -21.39
CA HIS A 225 16.68 -1.04 -22.60
C HIS A 225 17.75 0.03 -22.87
N SER A 226 18.47 0.47 -21.83
CA SER A 226 19.53 1.49 -21.94
C SER A 226 20.94 0.90 -21.99
N LEU A 227 21.10 -0.35 -21.56
CA LEU A 227 22.29 -1.16 -21.76
C LEU A 227 22.29 -1.72 -23.20
N PRO A 228 23.46 -1.81 -23.85
CA PRO A 228 23.54 -2.42 -25.16
C PRO A 228 23.23 -3.93 -25.06
N PRO A 229 22.79 -4.57 -26.16
CA PRO A 229 22.45 -5.99 -26.16
C PRO A 229 23.61 -6.86 -25.65
N GLU A 230 23.26 -8.02 -25.08
CA GLU A 230 24.26 -8.99 -24.61
C GLU A 230 25.25 -9.34 -25.75
N GLY A 231 26.55 -9.15 -25.50
CA GLY A 231 27.61 -9.31 -26.50
C GLY A 231 28.11 -8.03 -27.16
N TRP A 232 27.55 -6.86 -26.84
CA TRP A 232 28.04 -5.57 -27.33
C TRP A 232 28.95 -4.90 -26.30
N GLU A 233 30.08 -4.39 -26.77
CA GLU A 233 31.05 -3.69 -25.92
C GLU A 233 30.64 -2.22 -25.74
N VAL A 234 30.67 -1.73 -24.51
CA VAL A 234 30.47 -0.31 -24.20
C VAL A 234 31.81 0.40 -24.40
N VAL A 235 31.96 1.11 -25.52
CA VAL A 235 33.13 1.97 -25.74
C VAL A 235 32.93 3.26 -24.93
N VAL A 236 33.66 3.39 -23.82
CA VAL A 236 33.75 4.65 -23.09
C VAL A 236 34.60 5.59 -23.93
N ASP A 237 34.05 6.75 -24.29
CA ASP A 237 34.76 7.79 -25.03
C ASP A 237 35.95 8.27 -24.17
N PRO A 238 37.21 8.13 -24.62
CA PRO A 238 38.40 8.40 -23.81
C PRO A 238 38.50 9.85 -23.31
N ASP A 239 37.70 10.76 -23.87
CA ASP A 239 37.60 12.16 -23.45
C ASP A 239 36.66 12.40 -22.24
N VAL A 240 36.03 11.35 -21.70
CA VAL A 240 35.18 11.44 -20.51
C VAL A 240 35.99 11.07 -19.26
N ALA A 241 36.15 12.04 -18.34
CA ALA A 241 36.84 11.85 -17.08
C ALA A 241 36.25 10.65 -16.28
N PRO A 242 37.10 9.80 -15.66
CA PRO A 242 36.70 8.52 -15.04
C PRO A 242 35.70 8.65 -13.88
N ASP A 243 35.52 9.87 -13.38
CA ASP A 243 34.74 10.26 -12.21
C ASP A 243 33.36 10.84 -12.56
N VAL A 244 33.00 10.91 -13.84
CA VAL A 244 31.65 11.30 -14.30
C VAL A 244 30.86 10.04 -14.67
N PRO A 245 29.72 9.74 -14.01
CA PRO A 245 28.89 8.61 -14.41
C PRO A 245 28.45 8.77 -15.87
N PRO A 246 28.55 7.72 -16.70
CA PRO A 246 28.32 7.82 -18.13
C PRO A 246 26.90 8.30 -18.40
N ASN A 247 26.77 9.36 -19.20
CA ASN A 247 25.48 9.84 -19.69
C ASN A 247 24.96 8.83 -20.72
N PRO A 248 23.80 8.16 -20.49
CA PRO A 248 23.27 7.14 -21.38
C PRO A 248 23.00 7.68 -22.81
N GLY A 249 22.87 8.99 -22.98
CA GLY A 249 22.72 9.63 -24.30
C GLY A 249 24.01 9.80 -25.12
N ARG A 250 25.19 9.40 -24.61
CA ARG A 250 26.49 9.54 -25.30
C ARG A 250 27.23 8.23 -25.58
N LEU A 251 26.63 7.08 -25.28
CA LEU A 251 27.28 5.79 -25.52
C LEU A 251 27.21 5.43 -27.01
N ARG A 252 28.36 5.37 -27.69
CA ARG A 252 28.46 4.83 -29.06
C ARG A 252 28.40 3.31 -28.97
N GLN A 253 27.38 2.71 -29.57
CA GLN A 253 27.23 1.26 -29.65
C GLN A 253 27.96 0.74 -30.89
N VAL A 254 28.85 -0.24 -30.73
CA VAL A 254 29.56 -0.89 -31.83
C VAL A 254 29.08 -2.33 -31.94
N ARG A 255 28.60 -2.74 -33.13
CA ARG A 255 28.22 -4.14 -33.38
C ARG A 255 29.45 -5.03 -33.23
N PRO A 256 29.34 -6.20 -32.58
CA PRO A 256 30.34 -7.24 -32.75
C PRO A 256 30.40 -7.66 -34.23
N GLY A 257 31.61 -7.77 -34.76
CA GLY A 257 31.90 -8.24 -36.12
C GLY A 257 31.84 -9.75 -36.25
#